data_AF-A0A1Z8MDA7-F1
#
_entry.id   AF-A0A1Z8MDA7-F1
#
_cell.length_a   1.000
_cell.length_b   1.000
_cell.length_c   1.000
_cell.angle_alpha   90.00
_cell.angle_beta   90.00
_cell.angle_gamma   90.00
#
_symmetry.space_group_name_H-M   'P 1'
#
loop_
_entity.id
_entity.type
_entity.pdbx_description
1 polymer ?
#
loop_
_entity_poly.entity_id
_entity_poly.type
_entity_poly.pdbx_seq_one_letter_code
_entity_poly.pdbx_strand_id
1 'polypeptide(L)'
;MHSPAKRNGFTLVELLVVIAIIGVLVGLLLPAVQAAREAARRMSCSNNMKQLGIALQNYETAFKQLPTQIGGTYNPRDNSVYSGAERNRSTNRFNQGFLVGLLPFLESGPLWEQIRNPYGLDLDGITPLLPPFPPMGPDLGDQSYAPWRTQLPSLRCPSDPGQGLPAFSRTNYAACFGDSTDWVETGLWRWEAGAGRWVSDSLQATRTSGSCRGMFVPRRKMSFRDVLDGLSNTLACAEIATDLGDRDVRTTPHLNSGWAPNGVHDTPRICAPDIDPERPRFWASTFTNTGGSENGRGFRWADGRPQYSGFNTTLPPNNELCLGGGNGSGGHAPASSRHSGGVTVLMGDGSVQFITDSIDAGDDTAAVVTSSRPGLPSPYGTWGAMGTRASREVIDHEL
;
A
#
# COMPACT_ATOMS: atom_id res chain seq x y z
N MET A 1 71.73 22.82 25.87
CA MET A 1 70.74 23.25 26.88
C MET A 1 69.50 23.72 26.14
N HIS A 2 68.43 22.93 26.10
CA HIS A 2 67.13 23.35 25.55
C HIS A 2 66.28 23.83 26.73
N SER A 3 65.93 25.12 26.74
CA SER A 3 65.06 25.71 27.75
C SER A 3 63.70 25.01 27.72
N PRO A 4 63.16 24.53 28.86
CA PRO A 4 61.85 23.90 28.89
C PRO A 4 60.78 24.94 28.51
N ALA A 5 60.04 24.68 27.44
CA ALA A 5 58.92 25.50 27.02
C ALA A 5 57.85 25.49 28.12
N LYS A 6 57.46 26.68 28.62
CA LYS A 6 56.34 26.84 29.56
C LYS A 6 55.08 26.26 28.91
N ARG A 7 54.56 25.17 29.47
CA ARG A 7 53.22 24.66 29.12
C ARG A 7 52.19 25.55 29.80
N ASN A 8 51.43 26.30 29.01
CA ASN A 8 50.28 27.05 29.51
C ASN A 8 49.20 26.04 29.94
N GLY A 9 48.83 26.03 31.23
CA GLY A 9 47.76 25.20 31.76
C GLY A 9 46.40 25.80 31.45
N PHE A 10 45.46 24.96 31.05
CA PHE A 10 44.09 25.35 30.73
C PHE A 10 43.33 25.69 32.02
N THR A 11 42.67 26.85 32.09
CA THR A 11 41.89 27.25 33.27
C THR A 11 40.50 26.61 33.24
N LEU A 12 39.94 26.34 34.42
CA LEU A 12 38.58 25.78 34.56
C LEU A 12 37.53 26.67 33.87
N VAL A 13 37.73 27.98 33.88
CA VAL A 13 36.83 28.96 33.23
C VAL A 13 36.88 28.83 31.71
N GLU A 14 38.06 28.70 31.09
CA GLU A 14 38.20 28.50 29.65
C GLU A 14 37.51 27.22 29.18
N LEU A 15 37.63 26.13 29.97
CA LEU A 15 36.92 24.88 29.69
C LEU A 15 35.41 25.05 29.75
N LEU A 16 34.91 25.71 30.79
CA LEU A 16 33.48 25.89 30.99
C LEU A 16 32.83 26.74 29.89
N VAL A 17 33.52 27.81 29.45
CA VAL A 17 33.03 28.66 28.34
C VAL A 17 32.98 27.88 27.03
N VAL A 18 34.00 27.08 26.71
CA VAL A 18 34.01 26.27 25.48
C VAL A 18 32.87 25.26 25.48
N ILE A 19 32.64 24.56 26.60
CA ILE A 19 31.54 23.61 26.72
C ILE A 19 30.19 24.33 26.60
N ALA A 20 30.04 25.52 27.20
CA ALA A 20 28.82 26.31 27.09
C ALA A 20 28.53 26.73 25.64
N ILE A 21 29.54 27.18 24.89
CA ILE A 21 29.39 27.56 23.48
C ILE A 21 29.03 26.33 22.63
N ILE A 22 29.73 25.21 22.81
CA ILE A 22 29.42 23.95 22.09
C ILE A 22 27.99 23.51 22.43
N GLY A 23 27.59 23.58 23.70
CA GLY A 23 26.25 23.24 24.15
C GLY A 23 25.17 24.09 23.46
N VAL A 24 25.37 25.41 23.36
CA VAL A 24 24.46 26.31 22.65
C VAL A 24 24.43 26.01 21.15
N LEU A 25 25.59 25.83 20.51
CA LEU A 25 25.67 25.52 19.08
C LEU A 25 24.98 24.20 18.75
N VAL A 26 25.25 23.13 19.52
CA VAL A 26 24.60 21.83 19.33
C VAL A 26 23.10 21.92 19.62
N GLY A 27 22.69 22.66 20.67
CA GLY A 27 21.29 22.87 21.01
C GLY A 27 20.49 23.56 19.89
N LEU A 28 21.11 24.50 19.17
CA LEU A 28 20.48 25.18 18.02
C LEU A 28 20.55 24.36 16.72
N LEU A 29 21.63 23.59 16.51
CA LEU A 29 21.84 22.84 15.28
C LEU A 29 21.08 21.51 15.23
N LEU A 30 20.91 20.82 16.37
CA LEU A 30 20.30 19.48 16.38
C LEU A 30 18.85 19.48 15.86
N PRO A 31 17.93 20.37 16.33
CA PRO A 31 16.56 20.41 15.80
C PRO A 31 16.53 20.75 14.31
N ALA A 32 17.38 21.68 13.87
CA ALA A 32 17.46 22.12 12.47
C ALA A 32 17.95 20.99 11.55
N VAL A 33 18.97 20.23 11.95
CA VAL A 33 19.47 19.08 11.18
C VAL A 33 18.42 17.99 11.06
N GLN A 34 17.63 17.73 12.10
CA GLN A 34 16.57 16.72 12.03
C GLN A 34 15.42 17.15 11.12
N ALA A 35 15.00 18.42 11.19
CA ALA A 35 14.00 18.98 10.29
C ALA A 35 14.45 18.90 8.82
N ALA A 36 15.72 19.27 8.55
CA ALA A 36 16.29 19.18 7.21
C ALA A 36 16.36 17.73 6.69
N ARG A 37 16.76 16.77 7.55
CA ARG A 37 16.78 15.35 7.19
C ARG A 37 15.38 14.82 6.86
N GLU A 38 14.37 15.20 7.64
CA GLU A 38 13.00 14.77 7.38
C GLU A 38 12.43 15.38 6.10
N ALA A 39 12.72 16.67 5.83
CA ALA A 39 12.37 17.30 4.55
C ALA A 39 13.03 16.59 3.36
N ALA A 40 14.31 16.21 3.47
CA ALA A 40 14.99 15.44 2.43
C ALA A 40 14.35 14.06 2.23
N ARG A 41 13.98 13.35 3.30
CA ARG A 41 13.29 12.05 3.18
C ARG A 41 11.93 12.19 2.49
N ARG A 42 11.14 13.21 2.83
CA ARG A 42 9.87 13.54 2.16
C ARG A 42 10.06 13.76 0.66
N MET A 43 11.07 14.54 0.31
CA MET A 43 11.40 14.82 -1.08
C MET A 43 11.76 13.54 -1.83
N SER A 44 12.52 12.63 -1.21
CA SER A 44 12.83 11.32 -1.80
C SER A 44 11.58 10.47 -2.00
N CYS A 45 10.65 10.41 -1.03
CA CYS A 45 9.42 9.63 -1.16
C CYS A 45 8.49 10.21 -2.25
N SER A 46 8.39 11.54 -2.36
CA SER A 46 7.69 12.21 -3.46
C SER A 46 8.35 11.96 -4.82
N ASN A 47 9.68 11.96 -4.91
CA ASN A 47 10.39 11.64 -6.15
C ASN A 47 10.14 10.19 -6.60
N ASN A 48 10.15 9.23 -5.68
CA ASN A 48 9.77 7.85 -5.97
C ASN A 48 8.32 7.74 -6.47
N MET A 49 7.39 8.48 -5.85
CA MET A 49 6.01 8.56 -6.34
C MET A 49 5.93 9.17 -7.76
N LYS A 50 6.75 10.17 -8.05
CA LYS A 50 6.86 10.76 -9.40
C LYS A 50 7.40 9.77 -10.43
N GLN A 51 8.39 8.94 -10.05
CA GLN A 51 8.88 7.86 -10.91
C GLN A 51 7.77 6.83 -11.20
N LEU A 52 6.97 6.47 -10.20
CA LEU A 52 5.78 5.62 -10.40
C LEU A 52 4.76 6.27 -11.34
N GLY A 53 4.51 7.58 -11.20
CA GLY A 53 3.65 8.33 -12.11
C GLY A 53 4.12 8.27 -13.56
N ILE A 54 5.41 8.54 -13.80
CA ILE A 54 6.01 8.45 -15.13
C ILE A 54 5.91 7.02 -15.68
N ALA A 55 6.21 6.01 -14.86
CA ALA A 55 6.09 4.61 -15.25
C ALA A 55 4.65 4.24 -15.64
N LEU A 56 3.66 4.73 -14.90
CA LEU A 56 2.24 4.51 -15.18
C LEU A 56 1.81 5.15 -16.50
N GLN A 57 2.21 6.40 -16.76
CA GLN A 57 1.93 7.11 -18.00
C GLN A 57 2.59 6.43 -19.21
N ASN A 58 3.83 5.96 -19.06
CA ASN A 58 4.54 5.22 -20.10
C ASN A 58 3.87 3.86 -20.38
N TYR A 59 3.44 3.16 -19.33
CA TYR A 59 2.69 1.91 -19.48
C TYR A 59 1.38 2.14 -20.23
N GLU A 60 0.60 3.16 -19.87
CA GLU A 60 -0.64 3.50 -20.57
C GLU A 60 -0.38 3.88 -22.02
N THR A 61 0.66 4.68 -22.29
CA THR A 61 1.04 5.06 -23.65
C THR A 61 1.34 3.84 -24.51
N ALA A 62 2.07 2.87 -23.97
CA ALA A 62 2.50 1.66 -24.67
C ALA A 62 1.38 0.62 -24.86
N PHE A 63 0.51 0.44 -23.86
CA PHE A 63 -0.47 -0.66 -23.85
C PHE A 63 -1.93 -0.21 -23.98
N LYS A 64 -2.21 1.10 -23.97
CA LYS A 64 -3.56 1.71 -24.01
C LYS A 64 -4.48 1.22 -22.89
N GLN A 65 -3.87 0.87 -21.77
CA GLN A 65 -4.51 0.40 -20.55
C GLN A 65 -3.56 0.64 -19.37
N LEU A 66 -4.10 0.72 -18.17
CA LEU A 66 -3.35 0.69 -16.92
C LEU A 66 -2.87 -0.74 -16.60
N PRO A 67 -1.77 -0.89 -15.84
CA PRO A 67 -1.41 -2.19 -15.29
C PRO A 67 -2.55 -2.71 -14.42
N THR A 68 -2.85 -4.00 -14.53
CA THR A 68 -3.95 -4.61 -13.78
C THR A 68 -3.52 -4.80 -12.32
N GLN A 69 -4.35 -4.32 -11.39
CA GLN A 69 -4.22 -4.59 -9.96
C GLN A 69 -5.01 -5.84 -9.60
N ILE A 70 -4.44 -6.71 -8.75
CA ILE A 70 -5.00 -8.03 -8.42
C ILE A 70 -5.30 -8.79 -9.73
N GLY A 71 -4.24 -9.18 -10.44
CA GLY A 71 -4.30 -9.92 -11.71
C GLY A 71 -3.34 -11.11 -11.71
N GLY A 72 -2.93 -11.56 -12.89
CA GLY A 72 -1.94 -12.64 -13.03
C GLY A 72 -2.54 -14.00 -13.41
N THR A 73 -1.88 -15.07 -12.97
CA THR A 73 -2.21 -16.46 -13.33
C THR A 73 -3.15 -17.07 -12.32
N TYR A 74 -4.01 -17.98 -12.77
CA TYR A 74 -4.99 -18.65 -11.92
C TYR A 74 -5.33 -20.02 -12.47
N ASN A 75 -5.91 -20.85 -11.61
CA ASN A 75 -6.55 -22.10 -12.01
C ASN A 75 -8.07 -21.93 -11.91
N PRO A 76 -8.83 -22.08 -13.02
CA PRO A 76 -10.26 -21.83 -13.03
C PRO A 76 -11.08 -22.79 -12.17
N ARG A 77 -10.50 -23.94 -11.78
CA ARG A 77 -11.14 -24.97 -10.95
C ARG A 77 -10.66 -24.99 -9.51
N ASP A 78 -9.85 -24.00 -9.12
CA ASP A 78 -9.27 -23.90 -7.78
C ASP A 78 -9.83 -22.66 -7.07
N ASN A 79 -10.46 -22.87 -5.91
CA ASN A 79 -11.00 -21.77 -5.09
C ASN A 79 -9.93 -21.04 -4.27
N SER A 80 -8.64 -21.29 -4.54
CA SER A 80 -7.55 -20.84 -3.67
C SER A 80 -7.38 -19.32 -3.55
N VAL A 81 -8.08 -18.52 -4.36
CA VAL A 81 -8.19 -17.06 -4.19
C VAL A 81 -8.77 -16.68 -2.82
N TYR A 82 -9.68 -17.49 -2.25
CA TYR A 82 -10.22 -17.30 -0.89
C TYR A 82 -9.54 -18.15 0.18
N SER A 83 -8.77 -19.17 -0.21
CA SER A 83 -8.12 -20.02 0.78
C SER A 83 -6.85 -19.34 1.30
N GLY A 84 -6.82 -19.02 2.60
CA GLY A 84 -5.58 -18.72 3.32
C GLY A 84 -4.58 -19.89 3.36
N ALA A 85 -4.95 -21.05 2.78
CA ALA A 85 -4.12 -22.24 2.68
C ALA A 85 -3.05 -22.10 1.59
N GLU A 86 -1.81 -21.98 2.06
CA GLU A 86 -0.55 -22.58 1.60
C GLU A 86 -0.20 -22.62 0.09
N ARG A 87 0.83 -21.84 -0.26
CA ARG A 87 1.85 -22.04 -1.30
C ARG A 87 1.40 -22.80 -2.55
N ASN A 88 0.59 -22.16 -3.40
CA ASN A 88 0.37 -22.67 -4.76
C ASN A 88 1.59 -22.35 -5.63
N ARG A 89 2.41 -23.37 -5.93
CA ARG A 89 3.59 -23.20 -6.80
C ARG A 89 3.26 -23.05 -8.28
N SER A 90 2.00 -23.28 -8.67
CA SER A 90 1.56 -23.36 -10.06
C SER A 90 0.88 -22.08 -10.57
N THR A 91 0.39 -21.21 -9.68
CA THR A 91 -0.26 -19.95 -10.06
C THR A 91 -0.12 -18.91 -8.95
N ASN A 92 -0.21 -17.63 -9.30
CA ASN A 92 -0.24 -16.53 -8.33
C ASN A 92 -1.66 -16.15 -7.86
N ARG A 93 -2.65 -17.02 -8.12
CA ARG A 93 -4.05 -16.94 -7.65
C ARG A 93 -4.76 -15.63 -7.98
N PHE A 94 -4.46 -15.04 -9.15
CA PHE A 94 -4.97 -13.73 -9.54
C PHE A 94 -4.66 -12.59 -8.54
N ASN A 95 -3.62 -12.70 -7.71
CA ASN A 95 -3.34 -11.69 -6.70
C ASN A 95 -2.20 -10.75 -7.06
N GLN A 96 -1.63 -10.85 -8.26
CA GLN A 96 -0.47 -10.06 -8.65
C GLN A 96 -0.81 -8.56 -8.74
N GLY A 97 0.03 -7.72 -8.14
CA GLY A 97 -0.15 -6.29 -8.08
C GLY A 97 0.34 -5.56 -9.33
N PHE A 98 -0.17 -4.34 -9.52
CA PHE A 98 0.12 -3.46 -10.65
C PHE A 98 1.61 -3.13 -10.77
N LEU A 99 2.33 -3.10 -9.65
CA LEU A 99 3.76 -2.83 -9.56
C LEU A 99 4.60 -3.81 -10.39
N VAL A 100 4.16 -5.07 -10.53
CA VAL A 100 4.86 -6.06 -11.35
C VAL A 100 4.82 -5.66 -12.84
N GLY A 101 3.69 -5.13 -13.30
CA GLY A 101 3.54 -4.64 -14.67
C GLY A 101 4.36 -3.37 -14.96
N LEU A 102 4.71 -2.61 -13.92
CA LEU A 102 5.51 -1.39 -14.03
C LEU A 102 7.02 -1.64 -14.02
N LEU A 103 7.51 -2.84 -13.69
CA LEU A 103 8.94 -3.13 -13.62
C LEU A 103 9.75 -2.72 -14.87
N PRO A 104 9.28 -2.96 -16.11
CA PRO A 104 10.02 -2.52 -17.31
C PRO A 104 10.20 -1.01 -17.40
N PHE A 105 9.31 -0.25 -16.76
CA PHE A 105 9.30 1.21 -16.75
C PHE A 105 9.93 1.82 -15.49
N LEU A 106 10.35 0.97 -14.54
CA LEU A 106 11.02 1.34 -13.28
C LEU A 106 12.49 0.90 -13.25
N GLU A 107 13.13 0.85 -14.42
CA GLU A 107 14.53 0.39 -14.59
C GLU A 107 14.81 -1.01 -14.01
N SER A 108 13.77 -1.82 -13.82
CA SER A 108 13.81 -3.14 -13.18
C SER A 108 13.58 -4.26 -14.20
N GLY A 109 14.04 -4.05 -15.44
CA GLY A 109 13.92 -4.98 -16.57
C GLY A 109 14.44 -6.40 -16.30
N PRO A 110 15.62 -6.59 -15.66
CA PRO A 110 16.11 -7.93 -15.34
C PRO A 110 15.18 -8.71 -14.40
N LEU A 111 14.56 -8.04 -13.43
CA LEU A 111 13.60 -8.67 -12.52
C LEU A 111 12.31 -9.05 -13.26
N TRP A 112 11.85 -8.19 -14.18
CA TRP A 112 10.72 -8.50 -15.05
C TRP A 112 10.98 -9.75 -15.90
N GLU A 113 12.18 -9.88 -16.48
CA GLU A 113 12.55 -11.04 -17.28
C GLU A 113 12.60 -12.34 -16.45
N GLN A 114 12.98 -12.27 -15.17
CA GLN A 114 12.89 -13.41 -14.25
C GLN A 114 11.43 -13.78 -13.92
N ILE A 115 10.55 -12.79 -13.77
CA ILE A 115 9.14 -13.03 -13.40
C ILE A 115 8.33 -13.53 -14.59
N ARG A 116 8.49 -12.94 -15.77
CA ARG A 116 7.66 -13.24 -16.94
C ARG A 116 7.95 -14.62 -17.55
N ASN A 117 9.14 -15.16 -17.32
CA ASN A 117 9.60 -16.44 -17.86
C ASN A 117 9.57 -17.53 -16.77
N PRO A 118 9.62 -18.82 -17.13
CA PRO A 118 9.78 -19.87 -16.13
C PRO A 118 11.07 -19.68 -15.34
N TYR A 119 11.01 -19.80 -14.01
CA TYR A 119 12.15 -19.63 -13.12
C TYR A 119 12.51 -20.96 -12.46
N GLY A 120 13.66 -21.51 -12.82
CA GLY A 120 14.06 -22.88 -12.45
C GLY A 120 15.15 -22.97 -11.39
N LEU A 121 15.32 -21.96 -10.53
CA LEU A 121 16.35 -21.95 -9.50
C LEU A 121 15.73 -21.89 -8.10
N ASP A 122 16.34 -22.57 -7.15
CA ASP A 122 16.01 -22.44 -5.73
C ASP A 122 16.55 -21.12 -5.15
N LEU A 123 16.29 -20.88 -3.86
CA LEU A 123 16.68 -19.66 -3.15
C LEU A 123 18.18 -19.40 -3.12
N ASP A 124 19.01 -20.42 -3.30
CA ASP A 124 20.45 -20.27 -3.41
C ASP A 124 20.89 -19.68 -4.76
N GLY A 125 19.99 -19.59 -5.73
CA GLY A 125 20.26 -19.11 -7.08
C GLY A 125 21.14 -20.05 -7.91
N ILE A 126 21.38 -21.27 -7.43
CA ILE A 126 22.32 -22.23 -8.04
C ILE A 126 21.62 -23.57 -8.26
N THR A 127 20.85 -24.05 -7.29
CA THR A 127 20.20 -25.36 -7.34
C THR A 127 19.03 -25.34 -8.31
N PRO A 128 19.02 -26.19 -9.36
CA PRO A 128 17.91 -26.27 -10.29
C PRO A 128 16.65 -26.86 -9.64
N LEU A 129 15.50 -26.26 -9.91
CA LEU A 129 14.18 -26.75 -9.49
C LEU A 129 13.47 -27.47 -10.64
N LEU A 130 12.93 -28.65 -10.35
CA LEU A 130 12.13 -29.47 -11.26
C LEU A 130 10.82 -29.88 -10.57
N PRO A 131 9.64 -29.46 -11.07
CA PRO A 131 9.45 -28.50 -12.17
C PRO A 131 9.87 -27.06 -11.78
N PRO A 132 10.24 -26.21 -12.75
CA PRO A 132 10.48 -24.79 -12.51
C PRO A 132 9.18 -24.10 -12.08
N PHE A 133 9.32 -22.95 -11.44
CA PHE A 133 8.17 -22.07 -11.24
C PHE A 133 7.63 -21.58 -12.59
N PRO A 134 6.30 -21.47 -12.73
CA PRO A 134 5.66 -21.06 -13.97
C PRO A 134 5.96 -19.58 -14.28
N PRO A 135 5.77 -19.17 -15.54
CA PRO A 135 5.68 -17.76 -15.91
C PRO A 135 4.74 -16.99 -14.98
N MET A 136 5.12 -15.75 -14.66
CA MET A 136 4.43 -14.85 -13.73
C MET A 136 4.45 -15.27 -12.25
N GLY A 137 5.25 -16.29 -11.92
CA GLY A 137 5.54 -16.73 -10.56
C GLY A 137 4.41 -17.52 -9.87
N PRO A 138 4.72 -18.09 -8.70
CA PRO A 138 3.77 -18.82 -7.85
C PRO A 138 2.95 -17.85 -6.98
N ASP A 139 2.21 -18.41 -6.03
CA ASP A 139 1.58 -17.68 -4.93
C ASP A 139 2.53 -16.65 -4.31
N LEU A 140 2.00 -15.46 -4.04
CA LEU A 140 2.78 -14.31 -3.58
C LEU A 140 3.21 -14.46 -2.12
N GLY A 141 2.65 -15.46 -1.42
CA GLY A 141 3.06 -15.99 -0.13
C GLY A 141 4.24 -16.97 -0.18
N ASP A 142 4.68 -17.39 -1.37
CA ASP A 142 5.71 -18.41 -1.51
C ASP A 142 7.13 -17.85 -1.31
N GLN A 143 7.69 -18.14 -0.14
CA GLN A 143 9.03 -17.73 0.28
C GLN A 143 10.16 -18.34 -0.55
N SER A 144 9.88 -19.42 -1.30
CA SER A 144 10.89 -20.10 -2.12
C SER A 144 11.12 -19.43 -3.48
N TYR A 145 10.28 -18.48 -3.87
CA TYR A 145 10.44 -17.74 -5.12
C TYR A 145 11.29 -16.47 -4.92
N ALA A 146 12.57 -16.55 -5.28
CA ALA A 146 13.54 -15.47 -5.08
C ALA A 146 13.09 -14.08 -5.62
N PRO A 147 12.43 -13.97 -6.80
CA PRO A 147 11.98 -12.66 -7.30
C PRO A 147 10.98 -11.93 -6.38
N TRP A 148 10.18 -12.64 -5.58
CA TRP A 148 9.29 -12.00 -4.59
C TRP A 148 10.03 -11.44 -3.37
N ARG A 149 11.32 -11.75 -3.23
CA ARG A 149 12.18 -11.25 -2.15
C ARG A 149 13.13 -10.14 -2.60
N THR A 150 13.13 -9.80 -3.89
CA THR A 150 13.93 -8.71 -4.41
C THR A 150 13.40 -7.37 -3.91
N GLN A 151 14.21 -6.64 -3.16
CA GLN A 151 13.86 -5.31 -2.67
C GLN A 151 14.11 -4.27 -3.77
N LEU A 152 13.08 -3.49 -4.09
CA LEU A 152 13.16 -2.41 -5.07
C LEU A 152 13.32 -1.07 -4.32
N PRO A 153 14.45 -0.35 -4.47
CA PRO A 153 14.66 0.94 -3.79
C PRO A 153 13.64 2.00 -4.19
N SER A 154 13.18 2.00 -5.46
CA SER A 154 12.15 2.90 -5.97
C SER A 154 10.78 2.70 -5.31
N LEU A 155 10.54 1.53 -4.69
CA LEU A 155 9.31 1.24 -3.96
C LEU A 155 9.42 1.49 -2.45
N ARG A 156 10.53 2.06 -1.98
CA ARG A 156 10.77 2.32 -0.56
C ARG A 156 10.85 3.79 -0.26
N CYS A 157 10.09 4.22 0.74
CA CYS A 157 10.21 5.55 1.32
C CYS A 157 11.32 5.53 2.38
N PRO A 158 12.34 6.41 2.31
CA PRO A 158 13.41 6.46 3.30
C PRO A 158 12.96 6.79 4.74
N SER A 159 11.75 7.32 4.94
CA SER A 159 11.17 7.52 6.28
C SER A 159 10.56 6.26 6.88
N ASP A 160 10.42 5.18 6.12
CA ASP A 160 9.98 3.89 6.62
C ASP A 160 11.20 3.03 7.02
N PRO A 161 11.40 2.74 8.32
CA PRO A 161 12.57 2.02 8.79
C PRO A 161 12.48 0.50 8.59
N GLY A 162 11.35 -0.03 8.10
CA GLY A 162 11.11 -1.45 7.94
C GLY A 162 12.11 -2.11 6.99
N GLN A 163 12.74 -3.20 7.43
CA GLN A 163 13.70 -3.96 6.64
C GLN A 163 13.58 -5.45 6.93
N GLY A 164 13.93 -6.28 5.93
CA GLY A 164 14.07 -7.72 6.09
C GLY A 164 12.82 -8.44 6.59
N LEU A 165 13.07 -9.60 7.21
CA LEU A 165 12.04 -10.47 7.78
C LEU A 165 11.22 -9.76 8.87
N PRO A 166 9.95 -10.14 9.08
CA PRO A 166 9.22 -11.24 8.41
C PRO A 166 8.67 -10.87 7.02
N ALA A 167 8.87 -9.63 6.56
CA ALA A 167 8.49 -9.23 5.21
C ALA A 167 9.35 -9.97 4.18
N PHE A 168 8.76 -10.30 3.03
CA PHE A 168 9.54 -10.83 1.91
C PHE A 168 10.28 -9.70 1.23
N SER A 169 9.54 -8.65 0.93
CA SER A 169 10.02 -7.44 0.28
C SER A 169 8.95 -6.36 0.41
N ARG A 170 9.37 -5.12 0.68
CA ARG A 170 8.44 -4.07 1.09
C ARG A 170 8.08 -3.12 -0.03
N THR A 171 6.84 -2.64 -0.03
CA THR A 171 6.39 -1.48 -0.81
C THR A 171 5.78 -0.41 0.09
N ASN A 172 6.06 0.85 -0.21
CA ASN A 172 5.41 2.02 0.40
C ASN A 172 4.38 2.67 -0.52
N TYR A 173 4.06 2.06 -1.66
CA TYR A 173 3.16 2.65 -2.64
C TYR A 173 2.06 1.67 -3.01
N ALA A 174 0.83 2.16 -3.00
CA ALA A 174 -0.37 1.36 -3.18
C ALA A 174 -1.31 1.97 -4.22
N ALA A 175 -2.05 1.12 -4.93
CA ALA A 175 -3.07 1.49 -5.90
C ALA A 175 -4.41 1.84 -5.24
N CYS A 176 -5.10 2.83 -5.80
CA CYS A 176 -6.39 3.29 -5.32
C CYS A 176 -7.54 2.35 -5.74
N PHE A 177 -8.24 1.77 -4.76
CA PHE A 177 -9.50 1.02 -4.93
C PHE A 177 -10.75 1.88 -4.80
N GLY A 178 -10.58 3.16 -4.48
CA GLY A 178 -11.65 4.11 -4.26
C GLY A 178 -12.22 4.02 -2.87
N ASP A 179 -13.49 4.34 -2.73
CA ASP A 179 -14.16 4.65 -1.48
C ASP A 179 -15.22 3.58 -1.12
N SER A 180 -14.93 2.33 -1.46
CA SER A 180 -15.74 1.16 -1.10
C SER A 180 -14.84 -0.03 -0.80
N THR A 181 -15.35 -0.94 0.01
CA THR A 181 -14.69 -2.18 0.39
C THR A 181 -15.38 -3.41 -0.23
N ASP A 182 -16.54 -3.22 -0.87
CA ASP A 182 -17.35 -4.31 -1.42
C ASP A 182 -16.74 -4.85 -2.73
N TRP A 183 -16.46 -6.15 -2.78
CA TRP A 183 -15.82 -6.87 -3.89
C TRP A 183 -14.40 -6.40 -4.27
N VAL A 184 -13.69 -5.65 -3.43
CA VAL A 184 -12.34 -5.15 -3.76
C VAL A 184 -11.26 -6.25 -3.75
N GLU A 185 -11.54 -7.39 -3.13
CA GLU A 185 -10.64 -8.55 -3.14
C GLU A 185 -10.84 -9.48 -4.35
N THR A 186 -11.98 -9.38 -5.03
CA THR A 186 -12.46 -10.34 -6.03
C THR A 186 -12.76 -9.71 -7.39
N GLY A 187 -13.30 -8.49 -7.41
CA GLY A 187 -13.59 -7.73 -8.63
C GLY A 187 -14.59 -8.43 -9.53
N LEU A 188 -14.27 -8.54 -10.82
CA LEU A 188 -15.16 -9.13 -11.86
C LEU A 188 -15.41 -10.64 -11.75
N TRP A 189 -14.79 -11.31 -10.78
CA TRP A 189 -14.81 -12.76 -10.66
C TRP A 189 -15.45 -13.19 -9.35
N ARG A 190 -16.34 -14.18 -9.42
CA ARG A 190 -16.91 -14.85 -8.24
C ARG A 190 -16.70 -16.35 -8.31
N TRP A 191 -16.58 -16.98 -7.14
CA TRP A 191 -16.59 -18.43 -7.04
C TRP A 191 -18.02 -18.95 -7.05
N GLU A 192 -18.30 -19.86 -7.97
CA GLU A 192 -19.59 -20.56 -8.04
C GLU A 192 -19.44 -21.94 -7.38
N ALA A 193 -19.74 -22.02 -6.08
CA ALA A 193 -19.52 -23.22 -5.28
C ALA A 193 -20.21 -24.47 -5.85
N GLY A 194 -21.45 -24.33 -6.35
CA GLY A 194 -22.19 -25.44 -6.95
C GLY A 194 -21.59 -25.98 -8.25
N ALA A 195 -20.77 -25.18 -8.96
CA ALA A 195 -20.11 -25.56 -10.19
C ALA A 195 -18.59 -25.80 -10.02
N GLY A 196 -18.04 -25.52 -8.84
CA GLY A 196 -16.60 -25.69 -8.55
C GLY A 196 -15.70 -24.87 -9.48
N ARG A 197 -16.11 -23.65 -9.86
CA ARG A 197 -15.35 -22.81 -10.80
C ARG A 197 -15.48 -21.33 -10.55
N TRP A 198 -14.51 -20.58 -11.05
CA TRP A 198 -14.59 -19.13 -11.18
C TRP A 198 -15.43 -18.73 -12.39
N VAL A 199 -16.35 -17.79 -12.18
CA VAL A 199 -17.20 -17.23 -13.23
C VAL A 199 -17.10 -15.70 -13.23
N SER A 200 -17.17 -15.13 -14.42
CA SER A 200 -17.39 -13.71 -14.65
C SER A 200 -18.67 -13.58 -15.46
N ASP A 201 -19.74 -13.12 -14.82
CA ASP A 201 -21.07 -13.00 -15.40
C ASP A 201 -21.60 -11.57 -15.32
N SER A 202 -22.75 -11.31 -15.95
CA SER A 202 -23.36 -9.97 -15.98
C SER A 202 -23.73 -9.46 -14.59
N LEU A 203 -24.08 -10.36 -13.65
CA LEU A 203 -24.38 -9.98 -12.28
C LEU A 203 -23.11 -9.47 -11.58
N GLN A 204 -22.02 -10.21 -11.67
CA GLN A 204 -20.75 -9.81 -11.07
C GLN A 204 -20.22 -8.53 -11.72
N ALA A 205 -20.33 -8.39 -13.04
CA ALA A 205 -19.96 -7.15 -13.74
C ALA A 205 -20.74 -5.93 -13.24
N THR A 206 -22.04 -6.10 -12.95
CA THR A 206 -22.88 -5.05 -12.36
C THR A 206 -22.41 -4.71 -10.95
N ARG A 207 -22.13 -5.73 -10.12
CA ARG A 207 -21.66 -5.53 -8.75
C ARG A 207 -20.34 -4.77 -8.70
N THR A 208 -19.34 -5.25 -9.43
CA THR A 208 -18.03 -4.60 -9.53
C THR A 208 -18.12 -3.18 -10.05
N SER A 209 -19.02 -2.89 -10.99
CA SER A 209 -19.18 -1.53 -11.53
C SER A 209 -19.80 -0.57 -10.51
N GLY A 210 -20.62 -1.07 -9.58
CA GLY A 210 -21.21 -0.28 -8.50
C GLY A 210 -20.30 -0.10 -7.29
N SER A 211 -19.51 -1.11 -6.92
CA SER A 211 -18.70 -1.09 -5.70
C SER A 211 -17.23 -0.77 -5.93
N CYS A 212 -16.57 -1.32 -6.96
CA CYS A 212 -15.17 -1.04 -7.22
C CYS A 212 -15.04 0.27 -7.98
N ARG A 213 -14.89 1.40 -7.26
CA ARG A 213 -14.96 2.76 -7.81
C ARG A 213 -13.61 3.46 -8.01
N GLY A 214 -12.51 2.87 -7.56
CA GLY A 214 -11.16 3.41 -7.72
C GLY A 214 -10.67 3.51 -9.17
N MET A 215 -9.52 4.18 -9.33
CA MET A 215 -8.72 4.15 -10.56
C MET A 215 -8.42 2.72 -11.00
N PHE A 216 -8.09 1.85 -10.03
CA PHE A 216 -7.83 0.44 -10.27
C PHE A 216 -9.02 -0.41 -9.84
N VAL A 217 -9.51 -1.24 -10.75
CA VAL A 217 -10.55 -2.24 -10.47
C VAL A 217 -9.90 -3.63 -10.46
N PRO A 218 -10.02 -4.39 -9.37
CA PRO A 218 -9.44 -5.73 -9.26
C PRO A 218 -9.80 -6.63 -10.43
N ARG A 219 -8.81 -7.33 -11.00
CA ARG A 219 -8.95 -8.27 -12.13
C ARG A 219 -9.58 -7.67 -13.39
N ARG A 220 -9.62 -6.34 -13.52
CA ARG A 220 -10.15 -5.63 -14.68
C ARG A 220 -9.07 -4.77 -15.32
N LYS A 221 -9.01 -4.81 -16.65
CA LYS A 221 -8.19 -3.87 -17.43
C LYS A 221 -8.88 -2.52 -17.42
N MET A 222 -8.22 -1.53 -16.84
CA MET A 222 -8.66 -0.15 -16.78
C MET A 222 -7.85 0.69 -17.77
N SER A 223 -8.34 1.86 -18.13
CA SER A 223 -7.68 2.81 -19.02
C SER A 223 -8.06 4.24 -18.64
N PHE A 224 -7.30 5.25 -19.07
CA PHE A 224 -7.61 6.64 -18.70
C PHE A 224 -9.00 7.11 -19.16
N ARG A 225 -9.53 6.57 -20.26
CA ARG A 225 -10.90 6.84 -20.70
C ARG A 225 -11.98 6.35 -19.74
N ASP A 226 -11.65 5.44 -18.82
CA ASP A 226 -12.59 4.93 -17.82
C ASP A 226 -12.67 5.85 -16.59
N VAL A 227 -11.82 6.89 -16.53
CA VAL A 227 -11.79 7.92 -15.49
C VAL A 227 -12.59 9.12 -15.96
N LEU A 228 -13.88 9.14 -15.61
CA LEU A 228 -14.84 10.15 -16.02
C LEU A 228 -14.80 11.40 -15.12
N ASP A 229 -14.25 11.29 -13.92
CA ASP A 229 -14.17 12.39 -12.94
C ASP A 229 -12.98 13.32 -13.18
N GLY A 230 -12.14 12.98 -14.17
CA GLY A 230 -10.94 13.72 -14.55
C GLY A 230 -9.68 13.15 -13.90
N LEU A 231 -8.63 12.96 -14.70
CA LEU A 231 -7.36 12.39 -14.24
C LEU A 231 -6.68 13.23 -13.14
N SER A 232 -6.84 14.55 -13.16
CA SER A 232 -6.30 15.46 -12.14
C SER A 232 -7.07 15.40 -10.81
N ASN A 233 -8.27 14.84 -10.81
CA ASN A 233 -9.17 14.77 -9.65
C ASN A 233 -9.22 13.37 -9.02
N THR A 234 -8.77 12.34 -9.74
CA THR A 234 -8.80 10.95 -9.30
C THR A 234 -7.43 10.50 -8.80
N LEU A 235 -7.39 9.93 -7.60
CA LEU A 235 -6.20 9.29 -7.03
C LEU A 235 -5.84 8.02 -7.79
N ALA A 236 -4.59 7.90 -8.21
CA ALA A 236 -4.03 6.68 -8.78
C ALA A 236 -3.31 5.85 -7.72
N CYS A 237 -2.35 6.47 -7.02
CA CYS A 237 -1.54 5.81 -6.00
C CYS A 237 -1.42 6.66 -4.73
N ALA A 238 -1.14 6.04 -3.60
CA ALA A 238 -0.82 6.74 -2.35
C ALA A 238 0.29 6.03 -1.59
N GLU A 239 0.96 6.79 -0.72
CA GLU A 239 1.87 6.23 0.27
C GLU A 239 1.13 5.32 1.24
N ILE A 240 1.81 4.23 1.61
CA ILE A 240 1.45 3.35 2.73
C ILE A 240 2.67 3.15 3.62
N ALA A 241 2.48 3.17 4.94
CA ALA A 241 3.48 2.72 5.88
C ALA A 241 3.51 1.18 5.90
N THR A 242 4.69 0.61 6.12
CA THR A 242 4.84 -0.83 6.30
C THR A 242 4.94 -1.20 7.77
N ASP A 243 4.49 -2.42 8.07
CA ASP A 243 4.41 -2.92 9.44
C ASP A 243 5.78 -3.15 10.06
N LEU A 244 5.94 -2.78 11.33
CA LEU A 244 7.17 -2.97 12.08
C LEU A 244 7.01 -4.06 13.16
N GLY A 245 5.83 -4.67 13.26
CA GLY A 245 5.50 -5.59 14.35
C GLY A 245 5.29 -4.87 15.69
N ASP A 246 5.04 -3.57 15.64
CA ASP A 246 4.88 -2.66 16.78
C ASP A 246 3.40 -2.45 17.19
N ARG A 247 2.47 -3.15 16.51
CA ARG A 247 1.01 -3.00 16.67
C ARG A 247 0.47 -1.63 16.24
N ASP A 248 1.16 -0.93 15.36
CA ASP A 248 0.66 0.33 14.78
C ASP A 248 -0.64 0.08 14.00
N VAL A 249 -1.70 0.83 14.34
CA VAL A 249 -3.07 0.60 13.80
C VAL A 249 -3.12 0.71 12.28
N ARG A 250 -2.19 1.45 11.67
CA ARG A 250 -2.16 1.73 10.22
C ARG A 250 -1.51 0.61 9.44
N THR A 251 -0.76 -0.27 10.11
CA THR A 251 0.12 -1.25 9.46
C THR A 251 -0.05 -2.68 9.96
N THR A 252 -0.40 -2.88 11.22
CA THR A 252 -0.80 -4.19 11.73
C THR A 252 -2.27 -4.40 11.38
N PRO A 253 -2.62 -5.37 10.50
CA PRO A 253 -4.00 -5.57 10.09
C PRO A 253 -4.85 -6.09 11.24
N HIS A 254 -6.02 -5.48 11.43
CA HIS A 254 -7.12 -6.11 12.13
C HIS A 254 -7.84 -7.05 11.16
N LEU A 255 -8.01 -8.31 11.56
CA LEU A 255 -8.51 -9.38 10.70
C LEU A 255 -9.80 -9.95 11.27
N ASN A 256 -10.62 -10.52 10.38
CA ASN A 256 -11.89 -11.16 10.73
C ASN A 256 -12.88 -10.21 11.42
N SER A 257 -12.87 -8.93 11.04
CA SER A 257 -13.79 -7.92 11.57
C SER A 257 -15.22 -8.07 11.02
N GLY A 258 -15.48 -9.08 10.19
CA GLY A 258 -16.78 -9.40 9.64
C GLY A 258 -17.14 -8.60 8.38
N TRP A 259 -18.16 -9.08 7.69
CA TRP A 259 -18.81 -8.41 6.55
C TRP A 259 -20.18 -7.89 6.98
N ALA A 260 -20.94 -7.28 6.06
CA ALA A 260 -22.32 -6.94 6.36
C ALA A 260 -23.18 -8.17 6.68
N PRO A 261 -24.10 -8.10 7.67
CA PRO A 261 -24.28 -6.99 8.63
C PRO A 261 -23.31 -7.06 9.82
N ASN A 262 -22.96 -5.89 10.37
CA ASN A 262 -22.04 -5.64 11.49
C ASN A 262 -20.56 -5.90 11.15
N GLY A 263 -20.09 -5.39 10.01
CA GLY A 263 -18.70 -5.52 9.60
C GLY A 263 -18.17 -4.36 8.78
N VAL A 264 -17.09 -4.60 8.03
CA VAL A 264 -16.36 -3.60 7.22
C VAL A 264 -17.15 -3.02 6.02
N HIS A 265 -18.43 -3.40 5.87
CA HIS A 265 -19.33 -2.81 4.88
C HIS A 265 -20.31 -1.82 5.53
N ASP A 266 -20.54 -1.92 6.84
CA ASP A 266 -21.53 -1.10 7.55
C ASP A 266 -20.90 0.16 8.15
N THR A 267 -19.63 0.10 8.56
CA THR A 267 -18.92 1.28 9.08
C THR A 267 -17.39 1.14 8.91
N PRO A 268 -16.71 2.19 8.41
CA PRO A 268 -15.26 2.28 8.41
C PRO A 268 -14.60 2.15 9.78
N ARG A 269 -15.27 2.61 10.84
CA ARG A 269 -14.76 2.64 12.22
C ARG A 269 -14.98 1.36 13.01
N ILE A 270 -15.32 0.24 12.35
CA ILE A 270 -15.67 -1.01 13.06
C ILE A 270 -14.55 -1.53 13.98
N CYS A 271 -13.28 -1.26 13.63
CA CYS A 271 -12.12 -1.65 14.42
C CYS A 271 -11.69 -0.63 15.49
N ALA A 272 -12.25 0.59 15.49
CA ALA A 272 -11.87 1.65 16.43
C ALA A 272 -11.96 1.26 17.92
N PRO A 273 -12.92 0.42 18.38
CA PRO A 273 -12.99 -0.01 19.78
C PRO A 273 -11.76 -0.77 20.31
N ASP A 274 -10.96 -1.38 19.42
CA ASP A 274 -9.76 -2.14 19.80
C ASP A 274 -8.48 -1.28 19.86
N ILE A 275 -8.59 0.03 19.56
CA ILE A 275 -7.48 0.99 19.65
C ILE A 275 -7.19 1.28 21.13
N ASP A 276 -5.90 1.38 21.48
CA ASP A 276 -5.48 1.77 22.82
C ASP A 276 -5.87 3.24 23.12
N PRO A 277 -6.74 3.50 24.13
CA PRO A 277 -7.18 4.87 24.44
C PRO A 277 -6.05 5.79 24.90
N GLU A 278 -5.00 5.25 25.52
CA GLU A 278 -3.84 6.01 25.98
C GLU A 278 -2.81 6.22 24.85
N ARG A 279 -2.84 5.33 23.84
CA ARG A 279 -1.88 5.32 22.74
C ARG A 279 -2.62 5.11 21.40
N PRO A 280 -3.32 6.13 20.88
CA PRO A 280 -4.25 5.99 19.74
C PRO A 280 -3.59 5.59 18.40
N ARG A 281 -2.26 5.46 18.38
CA ARG A 281 -1.48 4.95 17.24
C ARG A 281 -1.30 3.44 17.26
N PHE A 282 -1.67 2.78 18.35
CA PHE A 282 -1.42 1.37 18.56
C PHE A 282 -2.69 0.64 18.97
N TRP A 283 -2.79 -0.62 18.56
CA TRP A 283 -3.82 -1.51 19.06
C TRP A 283 -3.65 -1.77 20.56
N ALA A 284 -4.76 -1.94 21.27
CA ALA A 284 -4.76 -2.27 22.69
C ALA A 284 -3.98 -3.55 22.98
N SER A 285 -3.50 -3.71 24.21
CA SER A 285 -2.78 -4.93 24.62
C SER A 285 -3.63 -6.20 24.50
N THR A 286 -4.95 -6.05 24.64
CA THR A 286 -5.99 -7.09 24.50
C THR A 286 -6.24 -7.53 23.06
N PHE A 287 -5.92 -6.70 22.07
CA PHE A 287 -6.04 -7.06 20.67
C PHE A 287 -5.01 -8.13 20.31
N THR A 288 -5.47 -9.19 19.66
CA THR A 288 -4.63 -10.28 19.14
C THR A 288 -4.78 -10.37 17.63
N ASN A 289 -3.71 -10.08 16.90
CA ASN A 289 -3.68 -10.30 15.46
C ASN A 289 -3.66 -11.82 15.18
N THR A 290 -4.65 -12.31 14.44
CA THR A 290 -4.77 -13.73 14.06
C THR A 290 -3.97 -14.10 12.81
N GLY A 291 -3.30 -13.13 12.17
CA GLY A 291 -2.49 -13.33 10.98
C GLY A 291 -1.08 -13.84 11.30
N GLY A 292 -0.45 -14.51 10.33
CA GLY A 292 0.97 -14.85 10.41
C GLY A 292 1.85 -13.59 10.41
N SER A 293 3.03 -13.66 11.02
CA SER A 293 3.95 -12.51 11.15
C SER A 293 4.42 -11.94 9.81
N GLU A 294 4.35 -12.73 8.74
CA GLU A 294 4.64 -12.34 7.36
C GLU A 294 3.49 -11.59 6.65
N ASN A 295 2.37 -11.40 7.34
CA ASN A 295 1.17 -10.72 6.84
C ASN A 295 1.01 -9.32 7.46
N GLY A 296 2.10 -8.57 7.57
CA GLY A 296 2.03 -7.13 7.85
C GLY A 296 1.67 -6.33 6.60
N ARG A 297 1.21 -5.09 6.78
CA ARG A 297 0.95 -4.17 5.67
C ARG A 297 2.23 -3.92 4.86
N GLY A 298 2.10 -3.98 3.53
CA GLY A 298 3.20 -3.67 2.61
C GLY A 298 4.33 -4.71 2.59
N PHE A 299 4.17 -5.90 3.15
CA PHE A 299 5.22 -6.94 3.24
C PHE A 299 5.50 -7.73 1.96
N ARG A 300 4.69 -7.47 0.93
CA ARG A 300 4.75 -8.15 -0.37
C ARG A 300 4.51 -7.13 -1.48
N TRP A 301 5.57 -6.55 -2.05
CA TRP A 301 5.40 -5.52 -3.08
C TRP A 301 4.66 -6.02 -4.33
N ALA A 302 4.77 -7.32 -4.63
CA ALA A 302 4.12 -7.93 -5.79
C ALA A 302 2.67 -8.33 -5.54
N ASP A 303 2.14 -8.22 -4.31
CA ASP A 303 0.78 -8.61 -3.96
C ASP A 303 -0.18 -7.43 -4.06
N GLY A 304 -1.17 -7.55 -4.94
CA GLY A 304 -2.16 -6.53 -5.28
C GLY A 304 -3.24 -6.34 -4.23
N ARG A 305 -3.37 -7.24 -3.25
CA ARG A 305 -4.49 -7.21 -2.30
C ARG A 305 -4.44 -5.95 -1.41
N PRO A 306 -5.60 -5.50 -0.86
CA PRO A 306 -5.71 -4.25 -0.10
C PRO A 306 -4.64 -4.07 0.98
N GLN A 307 -4.30 -5.15 1.67
CA GLN A 307 -3.30 -5.13 2.73
C GLN A 307 -1.86 -4.85 2.25
N TYR A 308 -1.49 -5.21 1.02
CA TYR A 308 -0.09 -5.22 0.60
C TYR A 308 0.26 -4.08 -0.36
N SER A 309 -0.55 -3.83 -1.38
CA SER A 309 -0.33 -2.72 -2.32
C SER A 309 -1.62 -2.07 -2.80
N GLY A 310 -2.69 -2.15 -2.00
CA GLY A 310 -3.93 -1.41 -2.23
C GLY A 310 -4.19 -0.37 -1.15
N PHE A 311 -5.01 0.62 -1.46
CA PHE A 311 -5.60 1.51 -0.48
C PHE A 311 -7.01 1.95 -0.91
N ASN A 312 -7.81 2.37 0.07
CA ASN A 312 -9.10 3.01 -0.17
C ASN A 312 -9.22 4.34 0.56
N THR A 313 -10.24 5.10 0.19
CA THR A 313 -10.51 6.46 0.67
C THR A 313 -11.72 6.52 1.60
N THR A 314 -12.05 5.40 2.26
CA THR A 314 -13.16 5.33 3.23
C THR A 314 -12.83 5.97 4.59
N LEU A 315 -11.55 6.18 4.88
CA LEU A 315 -11.05 6.86 6.08
C LEU A 315 -9.95 7.83 5.66
N PRO A 316 -9.77 8.96 6.38
CA PRO A 316 -8.68 9.89 6.10
C PRO A 316 -7.32 9.20 6.26
N PRO A 317 -6.25 9.80 5.71
CA PRO A 317 -4.91 9.25 5.85
C PRO A 317 -4.53 8.97 7.31
N ASN A 318 -3.65 7.98 7.51
CA ASN A 318 -3.11 7.60 8.80
C ASN A 318 -4.12 7.05 9.83
N ASN A 319 -5.21 6.44 9.37
CA ASN A 319 -6.18 5.70 10.17
C ASN A 319 -5.98 4.17 10.13
N GLU A 320 -6.82 3.45 10.86
CA GLU A 320 -6.73 2.01 11.09
C GLU A 320 -6.91 1.13 9.85
N LEU A 321 -6.12 0.06 9.77
CA LEU A 321 -6.25 -1.01 8.78
C LEU A 321 -7.15 -2.11 9.33
N CYS A 322 -8.31 -2.31 8.71
CA CYS A 322 -9.39 -3.15 9.23
C CYS A 322 -9.97 -4.02 8.10
N LEU A 323 -9.81 -5.35 8.18
CA LEU A 323 -10.18 -6.30 7.13
C LEU A 323 -11.29 -7.24 7.58
N GLY A 324 -12.28 -7.45 6.71
CA GLY A 324 -13.48 -8.23 7.05
C GLY A 324 -13.20 -9.73 7.24
N GLY A 325 -12.20 -10.26 6.54
CA GLY A 325 -11.77 -11.66 6.63
C GLY A 325 -10.28 -11.79 6.99
N GLY A 326 -9.68 -12.88 6.51
CA GLY A 326 -8.26 -13.16 6.72
C GLY A 326 -7.31 -12.28 5.89
N ASN A 327 -6.05 -12.69 5.84
CA ASN A 327 -4.97 -11.93 5.20
C ASN A 327 -5.29 -11.56 3.75
N GLY A 328 -5.13 -10.28 3.41
CA GLY A 328 -5.37 -9.74 2.07
C GLY A 328 -6.84 -9.77 1.61
N SER A 329 -7.80 -9.98 2.52
CA SER A 329 -9.22 -9.80 2.20
C SER A 329 -9.59 -8.31 2.00
N GLY A 330 -10.82 -8.05 1.57
CA GLY A 330 -11.40 -6.70 1.50
C GLY A 330 -11.61 -6.08 2.87
N GLY A 331 -11.66 -4.75 2.90
CA GLY A 331 -11.84 -3.95 4.11
C GLY A 331 -11.20 -2.58 3.98
N HIS A 332 -11.17 -1.81 5.06
CA HIS A 332 -10.63 -0.47 5.12
C HIS A 332 -9.11 -0.51 5.21
N ALA A 333 -8.43 0.01 4.20
CA ALA A 333 -6.99 0.05 4.07
C ALA A 333 -6.57 1.48 3.68
N PRO A 334 -6.71 2.47 4.59
CA PRO A 334 -6.47 3.87 4.26
C PRO A 334 -5.02 4.14 3.91
N ALA A 335 -4.73 5.19 3.14
CA ALA A 335 -3.36 5.65 2.90
C ALA A 335 -2.65 5.94 4.24
N SER A 336 -1.33 5.76 4.30
CA SER A 336 -0.56 6.06 5.51
C SER A 336 0.89 6.41 5.22
N SER A 337 1.50 7.24 6.05
CA SER A 337 2.91 7.62 5.88
C SER A 337 3.62 7.71 7.22
N ARG A 338 4.94 7.55 7.22
CA ARG A 338 5.77 7.84 8.39
C ARG A 338 6.11 9.34 8.49
N HIS A 339 5.80 10.11 7.46
CA HIS A 339 5.81 11.56 7.52
C HIS A 339 4.70 12.08 8.43
N SER A 340 4.96 13.16 9.16
CA SER A 340 3.95 13.79 9.99
C SER A 340 2.94 14.59 9.16
N GLY A 341 1.66 14.44 9.51
CA GLY A 341 0.58 15.34 9.09
C GLY A 341 -0.08 15.01 7.77
N GLY A 342 0.24 13.89 7.12
CA GLY A 342 -0.35 13.54 5.83
C GLY A 342 0.36 12.42 5.09
N VAL A 343 0.03 12.29 3.80
CA VAL A 343 0.56 11.29 2.88
C VAL A 343 0.88 11.91 1.53
N THR A 344 1.91 11.41 0.85
CA THR A 344 2.12 11.73 -0.56
C THR A 344 1.20 10.89 -1.42
N VAL A 345 0.52 11.51 -2.38
CA VAL A 345 -0.38 10.87 -3.34
C VAL A 345 0.04 11.15 -4.77
N LEU A 346 -0.37 10.27 -5.68
CA LEU A 346 -0.26 10.41 -7.12
C LEU A 346 -1.66 10.51 -7.72
N MET A 347 -1.92 11.56 -8.47
CA MET A 347 -3.15 11.72 -9.24
C MET A 347 -3.04 10.98 -10.58
N GLY A 348 -4.18 10.72 -11.21
CA GLY A 348 -4.26 10.04 -12.52
C GLY A 348 -3.54 10.76 -13.65
N ASP A 349 -3.35 12.07 -13.56
CA ASP A 349 -2.59 12.87 -14.53
C ASP A 349 -1.07 12.83 -14.32
N GLY A 350 -0.60 12.13 -13.28
CA GLY A 350 0.80 12.02 -12.92
C GLY A 350 1.30 13.11 -11.96
N SER A 351 0.45 14.05 -11.54
CA SER A 351 0.81 15.03 -10.52
C SER A 351 0.96 14.37 -9.14
N VAL A 352 1.91 14.87 -8.36
CA VAL A 352 2.22 14.37 -7.01
C VAL A 352 1.91 15.47 -6.01
N GLN A 353 1.11 15.15 -5.00
CA GLN A 353 0.60 16.11 -4.02
C GLN A 353 0.76 15.54 -2.61
N PHE A 354 0.84 16.41 -1.60
CA PHE A 354 0.83 16.02 -0.20
C PHE A 354 -0.55 16.33 0.38
N ILE A 355 -1.27 15.30 0.84
CA ILE A 355 -2.62 15.43 1.40
C ILE A 355 -2.54 15.28 2.91
N THR A 356 -3.14 16.22 3.64
CA THR A 356 -3.07 16.23 5.09
C THR A 356 -4.01 15.22 5.73
N ASP A 357 -3.71 14.82 6.96
CA ASP A 357 -4.59 13.97 7.78
C ASP A 357 -5.92 14.67 8.13
N SER A 358 -5.98 16.00 7.96
CA SER A 358 -7.15 16.83 8.25
C SER A 358 -8.05 17.09 7.04
N ILE A 359 -7.83 16.38 5.92
CA ILE A 359 -8.71 16.44 4.76
C ILE A 359 -10.15 16.07 5.15
N ASP A 360 -11.12 16.73 4.52
CA ASP A 360 -12.53 16.35 4.67
C ASP A 360 -12.74 14.91 4.20
N ALA A 361 -13.03 14.03 5.16
CA ALA A 361 -13.30 12.62 4.95
C ALA A 361 -14.75 12.23 5.26
N GLY A 362 -15.66 13.21 5.33
CA GLY A 362 -17.10 13.00 5.47
C GLY A 362 -17.51 12.18 6.70
N ASP A 363 -18.51 11.32 6.52
CA ASP A 363 -19.08 10.48 7.59
C ASP A 363 -18.36 9.13 7.67
N ASP A 364 -17.46 9.00 8.64
CA ASP A 364 -16.70 7.77 8.91
C ASP A 364 -17.53 6.65 9.57
N THR A 365 -18.81 6.91 9.85
CA THR A 365 -19.78 5.91 10.34
C THR A 365 -20.71 5.40 9.25
N ALA A 366 -20.74 6.05 8.08
CA ALA A 366 -21.59 5.66 6.97
C ALA A 366 -21.17 4.32 6.36
N ALA A 367 -22.17 3.51 6.03
CA ALA A 367 -21.96 2.27 5.27
C ALA A 367 -21.30 2.57 3.91
N VAL A 368 -20.41 1.66 3.49
CA VAL A 368 -19.74 1.80 2.20
C VAL A 368 -20.77 1.72 1.07
N VAL A 369 -20.51 2.42 -0.02
CA VAL A 369 -21.37 2.26 -1.19
C VAL A 369 -21.12 0.89 -1.80
N THR A 370 -22.16 0.08 -1.82
CA THR A 370 -22.13 -1.27 -2.35
C THR A 370 -22.76 -1.34 -3.73
N SER A 371 -22.64 -2.50 -4.34
CA SER A 371 -23.32 -2.87 -5.58
C SER A 371 -24.84 -2.64 -5.62
N SER A 372 -25.49 -2.50 -4.45
CA SER A 372 -26.94 -2.26 -4.34
C SER A 372 -27.36 -0.81 -4.62
N ARG A 373 -26.41 0.15 -4.63
CA ARG A 373 -26.69 1.58 -4.82
C ARG A 373 -25.62 2.22 -5.74
N PRO A 374 -25.51 1.78 -7.00
CA PRO A 374 -24.50 2.30 -7.92
C PRO A 374 -24.72 3.80 -8.21
N GLY A 375 -23.63 4.55 -8.33
CA GLY A 375 -23.65 5.97 -8.72
C GLY A 375 -24.02 6.95 -7.60
N LEU A 376 -24.04 6.52 -6.34
CA LEU A 376 -24.12 7.44 -5.21
C LEU A 376 -22.85 8.27 -5.08
N PRO A 377 -22.96 9.54 -4.66
CA PRO A 377 -21.79 10.32 -4.25
C PRO A 377 -21.10 9.66 -3.07
N SER A 378 -19.82 9.96 -2.89
CA SER A 378 -19.06 9.47 -1.77
C SER A 378 -19.61 10.01 -0.45
N PRO A 379 -19.87 9.17 0.56
CA PRO A 379 -20.20 9.65 1.90
C PRO A 379 -18.96 10.20 2.64
N TYR A 380 -17.76 9.99 2.09
CA TYR A 380 -16.49 10.27 2.75
C TYR A 380 -15.86 11.60 2.29
N GLY A 381 -16.70 12.59 2.01
CA GLY A 381 -16.29 13.95 1.70
C GLY A 381 -15.36 14.06 0.49
N THR A 382 -14.55 15.11 0.47
CA THR A 382 -13.56 15.35 -0.60
C THR A 382 -12.58 14.19 -0.78
N TRP A 383 -12.10 13.58 0.32
CA TRP A 383 -11.18 12.44 0.25
C TRP A 383 -11.80 11.23 -0.43
N GLY A 384 -13.05 10.92 -0.08
CA GLY A 384 -13.84 9.88 -0.72
C GLY A 384 -14.02 10.13 -2.22
N ALA A 385 -14.47 11.33 -2.57
CA ALA A 385 -14.68 11.76 -3.96
C ALA A 385 -13.40 11.63 -4.80
N MET A 386 -12.24 12.06 -4.28
CA MET A 386 -10.93 11.90 -4.94
C MET A 386 -10.55 10.44 -5.21
N GLY A 387 -11.08 9.49 -4.43
CA GLY A 387 -10.86 8.07 -4.67
C GLY A 387 -11.71 7.50 -5.81
N THR A 388 -12.77 8.19 -6.24
CA THR A 388 -13.69 7.67 -7.26
C THR A 388 -13.29 8.09 -8.66
N ARG A 389 -13.49 7.20 -9.63
CA ARG A 389 -13.16 7.45 -11.04
C ARG A 389 -14.34 7.95 -11.88
N ALA A 390 -15.57 7.72 -11.43
CA ALA A 390 -16.77 7.90 -12.26
C ALA A 390 -18.06 8.24 -11.47
N SER A 391 -17.94 8.87 -10.30
CA SER A 391 -19.07 9.34 -9.48
C SER A 391 -19.55 10.74 -9.88
N ARG A 392 -18.78 11.46 -10.71
CA ARG A 392 -19.02 12.83 -11.23
C ARG A 392 -19.13 13.88 -10.14
N GLU A 393 -18.37 13.71 -9.08
CA GLU A 393 -18.31 14.64 -7.96
C GLU A 393 -17.39 15.81 -8.31
N VAL A 394 -17.87 17.04 -8.06
CA VAL A 394 -17.07 18.26 -8.28
C VAL A 394 -16.28 18.53 -7.01
N ILE A 395 -14.95 18.53 -7.13
CA ILE A 395 -14.05 18.91 -6.05
C ILE A 395 -13.82 20.42 -6.18
N ASP A 396 -14.49 21.22 -5.37
CA ASP A 396 -14.25 22.67 -5.32
C ASP A 396 -12.83 22.94 -4.78
N HIS A 397 -12.13 23.85 -5.45
CA HIS A 397 -10.66 23.97 -5.47
C HIS A 397 -9.94 24.26 -4.13
N GLU A 398 -8.65 23.85 -4.14
CA GLU A 398 -7.51 24.07 -3.22
C GLU A 398 -7.39 23.09 -2.03
N LEU A 399 -6.62 22.01 -2.29
CA LEU A 399 -6.04 21.09 -1.30
C LEU A 399 -4.73 21.62 -0.74
#